data_AF-A0A955SVA3-F1
#
_entry.id   AF-A0A955SVA3-F1
#
_cell.length_a   1.000
_cell.length_b   1.000
_cell.length_c   1.000
_cell.angle_alpha   90.00
_cell.angle_beta   90.00
_cell.angle_gamma   90.00
#
_symmetry.space_group_name_H-M   'P 1'
#
loop_
_entity.id
_entity.type
_entity.pdbx_description
1 polymer ?
#
loop_
_entity_poly.entity_id
_entity_poly.type
_entity_poly.pdbx_seq_one_letter_code
_entity_poly.pdbx_strand_id
1 'polypeptide(L)'
;RIRDIRTSERLFYQKITDIYATSIDYDPKSEITQSFFATVQNKLHWAIHGQTAAEIVHGRADASKPNMGLTTWKNAPKGPVRKKDVTIAKNYLTREEIQELNRIVSMYLDYAEDQARRKKPMHMTEWADRMDSFLQFNERDVLAHVGQISHEFAEEHALTEFRKYDADRIRKLAELPTSDFDLMVDEVRGIEKSEEGNPKEGDNEA
;
A
#
# COMPACT_ATOMS: atom_id res chain seq x y z
N ARG A 1 -0.48 -7.67 11.57
CA ARG A 1 -1.16 -6.59 10.81
C ARG A 1 -0.87 -6.67 9.30
N ILE A 2 0.29 -6.24 8.77
CA ILE A 2 0.60 -6.42 7.32
C ILE A 2 0.64 -7.87 6.87
N ARG A 3 1.23 -8.74 7.70
CA ARG A 3 1.34 -10.17 7.38
C ARG A 3 -0.06 -10.78 7.25
N ASP A 4 -0.96 -10.44 8.17
CA ASP A 4 -2.35 -10.90 8.14
C ASP A 4 -3.10 -10.35 6.92
N ILE A 5 -2.84 -9.08 6.53
CA ILE A 5 -3.43 -8.45 5.34
C ILE A 5 -2.91 -9.04 4.02
N ARG A 6 -1.63 -9.40 3.96
CA ARG A 6 -1.02 -10.04 2.77
C ARG A 6 -1.43 -11.51 2.67
N THR A 7 -1.54 -12.18 3.81
CA THR A 7 -2.09 -13.53 3.89
C THR A 7 -3.56 -13.54 3.49
N SER A 8 -4.37 -12.57 3.95
CA SER A 8 -5.80 -12.51 3.62
C SER A 8 -6.03 -12.31 2.12
N GLU A 9 -5.24 -11.45 1.48
CA GLU A 9 -5.34 -11.21 0.04
C GLU A 9 -4.88 -12.39 -0.80
N ARG A 10 -3.75 -13.01 -0.46
CA ARG A 10 -3.30 -14.21 -1.16
C ARG A 10 -4.35 -15.33 -1.04
N LEU A 11 -4.92 -15.51 0.16
CA LEU A 11 -5.98 -16.48 0.39
C LEU A 11 -7.26 -16.13 -0.39
N PHE A 12 -7.58 -14.85 -0.50
CA PHE A 12 -8.70 -14.38 -1.30
C PHE A 12 -8.52 -14.74 -2.77
N TYR A 13 -7.40 -14.35 -3.39
CA TYR A 13 -7.16 -14.65 -4.80
C TYR A 13 -7.09 -16.15 -5.05
N GLN A 14 -6.50 -16.92 -4.12
CA GLN A 14 -6.51 -18.37 -4.21
C GLN A 14 -7.93 -18.93 -4.22
N LYS A 15 -8.77 -18.56 -3.25
CA LYS A 15 -10.15 -19.04 -3.17
C LYS A 15 -11.01 -18.61 -4.36
N ILE A 16 -10.90 -17.35 -4.80
CA ILE A 16 -11.60 -16.89 -5.99
C ILE A 16 -11.15 -17.65 -7.23
N THR A 17 -9.85 -17.96 -7.35
CA THR A 17 -9.35 -18.79 -8.45
C THR A 17 -9.93 -20.20 -8.37
N ASP A 18 -9.94 -20.82 -7.19
CA ASP A 18 -10.48 -22.17 -6.99
C ASP A 18 -11.97 -22.23 -7.37
N ILE A 19 -12.75 -21.20 -7.00
CA ILE A 19 -14.16 -21.09 -7.33
C ILE A 19 -14.36 -20.82 -8.83
N TYR A 20 -13.63 -19.86 -9.40
CA TYR A 20 -13.70 -19.52 -10.82
C TYR A 20 -13.30 -20.70 -11.71
N ALA A 21 -12.35 -21.53 -11.28
CA ALA A 21 -11.93 -22.74 -11.97
C ALA A 21 -13.02 -23.85 -12.00
N THR A 22 -14.11 -23.70 -11.23
CA THR A 22 -15.28 -24.58 -11.33
C THR A 22 -16.20 -24.26 -12.52
N SER A 23 -15.90 -23.21 -13.28
CA SER A 23 -16.68 -22.82 -14.45
C SER A 23 -16.67 -23.92 -15.52
N ILE A 24 -17.78 -24.05 -16.25
CA ILE A 24 -17.98 -25.09 -17.27
C ILE A 24 -16.92 -24.98 -18.39
N ASP A 25 -16.61 -23.75 -18.77
CA ASP A 25 -15.74 -23.39 -19.88
C ASP A 25 -14.39 -22.83 -19.40
N TYR A 26 -13.98 -23.18 -18.17
CA TYR A 26 -12.75 -22.65 -17.58
C TYR A 26 -11.52 -22.91 -18.48
N ASP A 27 -10.87 -21.83 -18.88
CA ASP A 27 -9.56 -21.85 -19.53
C ASP A 27 -8.64 -20.80 -18.87
N PRO A 28 -7.55 -21.22 -18.20
CA PRO A 28 -6.59 -20.31 -17.58
C PRO A 28 -5.85 -19.41 -18.58
N LYS A 29 -5.82 -19.77 -19.87
CA LYS A 29 -5.15 -19.00 -20.93
C LYS A 29 -6.09 -18.05 -21.65
N SER A 30 -7.40 -18.17 -21.45
CA SER A 30 -8.37 -17.30 -22.11
C SER A 30 -8.21 -15.84 -21.70
N GLU A 31 -8.51 -14.93 -22.63
CA GLU A 31 -8.50 -13.49 -22.36
C GLU A 31 -9.51 -13.10 -21.27
N ILE A 32 -10.64 -13.82 -21.19
CA ILE A 32 -11.67 -13.59 -20.17
C ILE A 32 -11.10 -13.86 -18.78
N THR A 33 -10.36 -14.95 -18.57
CA THR A 33 -9.73 -15.26 -17.29
C THR A 33 -8.70 -14.22 -16.90
N GLN A 34 -7.83 -13.81 -17.84
CA GLN A 34 -6.82 -12.79 -17.58
C GLN A 34 -7.48 -11.45 -17.21
N SER A 35 -8.50 -11.06 -17.97
CA SER A 35 -9.29 -9.85 -17.72
C SER A 35 -10.04 -9.91 -16.38
N PHE A 36 -10.63 -11.05 -16.04
CA PHE A 36 -11.34 -11.24 -14.77
C PHE A 36 -10.41 -10.96 -13.58
N PHE A 37 -9.25 -11.62 -13.50
CA PHE A 37 -8.34 -11.40 -12.38
C PHE A 37 -7.74 -9.98 -12.34
N ALA A 38 -7.45 -9.40 -13.51
CA ALA A 38 -6.97 -8.01 -13.58
C ALA A 38 -8.04 -7.01 -13.11
N THR A 39 -9.31 -7.24 -13.45
CA THR A 39 -10.42 -6.34 -13.13
C THR A 39 -10.97 -6.54 -11.73
N VAL A 40 -10.96 -7.77 -11.18
CA VAL A 40 -11.41 -8.07 -9.81
C VAL A 40 -10.70 -7.18 -8.80
N GLN A 41 -9.37 -7.04 -8.92
CA GLN A 41 -8.59 -6.19 -8.03
C GLN A 41 -9.07 -4.74 -8.10
N ASN A 42 -9.15 -4.19 -9.31
CA ASN A 42 -9.53 -2.79 -9.52
C ASN A 42 -10.98 -2.50 -9.09
N LYS A 43 -11.90 -3.45 -9.30
CA LYS A 43 -13.29 -3.34 -8.86
C LYS A 43 -13.42 -3.30 -7.34
N LEU A 44 -12.67 -4.14 -6.62
CA LEU A 44 -12.66 -4.13 -5.15
C LEU A 44 -12.05 -2.83 -4.60
N HIS A 45 -10.96 -2.38 -5.21
CA HIS A 45 -10.35 -1.10 -4.88
C HIS A 45 -11.35 0.05 -5.10
N TRP A 46 -11.96 0.12 -6.28
CA TRP A 46 -12.95 1.14 -6.61
C TRP A 46 -14.14 1.15 -5.65
N ALA A 47 -14.69 -0.01 -5.32
CA ALA A 47 -15.82 -0.15 -4.40
C ALA A 47 -15.57 0.40 -2.99
N ILE A 48 -14.30 0.49 -2.56
CA ILE A 48 -13.95 0.94 -1.21
C ILE A 48 -13.50 2.41 -1.19
N HIS A 49 -12.76 2.86 -2.20
CA HIS A 49 -12.12 4.17 -2.15
C HIS A 49 -12.20 4.97 -3.48
N GLY A 50 -13.01 4.51 -4.44
CA GLY A 50 -13.29 5.26 -5.68
C GLY A 50 -12.08 5.48 -6.58
N GLN A 51 -11.05 4.63 -6.44
CA GLN A 51 -9.81 4.70 -7.20
C GLN A 51 -9.35 3.28 -7.56
N THR A 52 -8.66 3.11 -8.68
CA THR A 52 -7.94 1.87 -8.98
C THR A 52 -6.68 1.73 -8.14
N ALA A 53 -6.06 0.55 -8.12
CA ALA A 53 -4.80 0.35 -7.41
C ALA A 53 -3.69 1.28 -7.94
N ALA A 54 -3.62 1.48 -9.27
CA ALA A 54 -2.67 2.37 -9.90
C ALA A 54 -2.91 3.84 -9.52
N GLU A 55 -4.17 4.27 -9.49
CA GLU A 55 -4.54 5.64 -9.08
C GLU A 55 -4.21 5.92 -7.61
N ILE A 56 -4.35 4.92 -6.72
CA ILE A 56 -3.89 5.06 -5.33
C ILE A 56 -2.38 5.30 -5.28
N VAL A 57 -1.61 4.44 -5.94
CA VAL A 57 -0.14 4.52 -5.92
C VAL A 57 0.30 5.87 -6.46
N HIS A 58 -0.21 6.27 -7.63
CA HIS A 58 0.11 7.56 -8.23
C HIS A 58 -0.33 8.74 -7.34
N GLY A 59 -1.55 8.70 -6.80
CA GLY A 59 -2.10 9.81 -6.02
C GLY A 59 -1.54 9.94 -4.60
N ARG A 60 -0.98 8.86 -4.02
CA ARG A 60 -0.53 8.85 -2.61
C ARG A 60 0.99 8.72 -2.44
N ALA A 61 1.74 8.25 -3.44
CA ALA A 61 3.19 8.24 -3.39
C ALA A 61 3.76 9.66 -3.50
N ASP A 62 4.39 10.13 -2.43
CA ASP A 62 4.87 11.51 -2.32
C ASP A 62 6.08 11.58 -1.37
N ALA A 63 7.25 11.90 -1.92
CA ALA A 63 8.51 11.96 -1.20
C ALA A 63 8.57 13.02 -0.09
N SER A 64 7.71 14.05 -0.16
CA SER A 64 7.64 15.10 0.86
C SER A 64 6.95 14.63 2.14
N LYS A 65 6.15 13.56 2.06
CA LYS A 65 5.42 13.02 3.20
C LYS A 65 6.29 12.05 4.02
N PRO A 66 6.03 11.91 5.34
CA PRO A 66 6.64 10.87 6.15
C PRO A 66 6.45 9.49 5.51
N ASN A 67 7.53 8.72 5.41
CA ASN A 67 7.53 7.39 4.77
C ASN A 67 6.90 7.38 3.37
N MET A 68 7.02 8.47 2.62
CA MET A 68 6.40 8.66 1.30
C MET A 68 4.86 8.61 1.25
N GLY A 69 4.18 8.77 2.39
CA GLY A 69 2.74 8.58 2.51
C GLY A 69 2.30 7.12 2.72
N LEU A 70 3.25 6.18 2.87
CA LEU A 70 2.93 4.80 3.24
C LEU A 70 2.37 4.76 4.66
N THR A 71 1.23 4.12 4.84
CA THR A 71 0.65 3.83 6.16
C THR A 71 1.26 2.57 6.76
N THR A 72 1.76 1.66 5.92
CA THR A 72 2.34 0.39 6.33
C THR A 72 3.25 -0.19 5.23
N TRP A 73 4.29 -0.95 5.59
CA TRP A 73 5.21 -1.64 4.66
C TRP A 73 5.86 -2.84 5.34
N LYS A 74 6.65 -3.67 4.62
CA LYS A 74 7.12 -4.98 5.13
C LYS A 74 7.73 -4.96 6.54
N ASN A 75 8.45 -3.90 6.89
CA ASN A 75 9.12 -3.74 8.18
C ASN A 75 8.57 -2.57 9.01
N ALA A 76 7.35 -2.12 8.72
CA ALA A 76 6.74 -1.01 9.46
C ALA A 76 6.52 -1.34 10.94
N PRO A 77 6.55 -0.34 11.84
CA PRO A 77 6.95 1.05 11.59
C PRO A 77 8.46 1.29 11.71
N LYS A 78 9.25 0.28 12.11
CA LYS A 78 10.64 0.45 12.58
C LYS A 78 11.72 0.22 11.52
N GLY A 79 11.39 -0.30 10.34
CA GLY A 79 12.35 -0.56 9.27
C GLY A 79 12.23 0.42 8.10
N PRO A 80 13.26 0.53 7.24
CA PRO A 80 13.25 1.46 6.12
C PRO A 80 12.21 1.05 5.07
N VAL A 81 11.61 2.05 4.43
CA VAL A 81 10.83 1.89 3.19
C VAL A 81 11.74 1.36 2.09
N ARG A 82 11.27 0.37 1.34
CA ARG A 82 12.01 -0.24 0.23
C ARG A 82 11.33 0.08 -1.10
N LYS A 83 12.09 0.01 -2.18
CA LYS A 83 11.59 0.15 -3.56
C LYS A 83 10.40 -0.77 -3.87
N LYS A 84 10.36 -1.98 -3.31
CA LYS A 84 9.25 -2.93 -3.50
C LYS A 84 7.98 -2.59 -2.70
N ASP A 85 8.08 -1.71 -1.71
CA ASP A 85 6.94 -1.33 -0.89
C ASP A 85 6.15 -0.17 -1.51
N VAL A 86 6.79 0.69 -2.31
CA VAL A 86 6.15 1.91 -2.86
C VAL A 86 5.23 1.64 -4.06
N THR A 87 5.31 0.46 -4.67
CA THR A 87 4.45 0.10 -5.81
C THR A 87 3.18 -0.63 -5.39
N ILE A 88 3.01 -0.89 -4.09
CA ILE A 88 1.90 -1.66 -3.54
C ILE A 88 0.82 -0.71 -3.03
N ALA A 89 -0.30 -0.61 -3.74
CA ALA A 89 -1.43 0.27 -3.38
C ALA A 89 -1.89 0.11 -1.92
N LYS A 90 -1.99 -1.14 -1.43
CA LYS A 90 -2.42 -1.43 -0.05
C LYS A 90 -1.52 -0.83 1.04
N ASN A 91 -0.26 -0.56 0.74
CA ASN A 91 0.65 0.08 1.68
C ASN A 91 0.32 1.57 1.91
N TYR A 92 -0.53 2.16 1.07
CA TYR A 92 -1.01 3.54 1.18
C TYR A 92 -2.44 3.64 1.74
N LEU A 93 -3.08 2.51 2.06
CA LEU A 93 -4.44 2.49 2.58
C LEU A 93 -4.47 2.75 4.08
N THR A 94 -5.45 3.52 4.52
CA THR A 94 -5.76 3.75 5.94
C THR A 94 -6.24 2.45 6.62
N ARG A 95 -6.33 2.47 7.95
CA ARG A 95 -6.85 1.30 8.70
C ARG A 95 -8.29 1.01 8.28
N GLU A 96 -9.08 2.05 8.13
CA GLU A 96 -10.50 2.03 7.84
C GLU A 96 -10.72 1.46 6.43
N GLU A 97 -9.98 1.93 5.42
CA GLU A 97 -10.01 1.38 4.06
C GLU A 97 -9.63 -0.10 4.04
N ILE A 98 -8.61 -0.51 4.80
CA ILE A 98 -8.20 -1.92 4.88
C ILE A 98 -9.29 -2.77 5.55
N GLN A 99 -9.97 -2.24 6.57
CA GLN A 99 -11.06 -2.95 7.25
C GLN A 99 -12.26 -3.14 6.31
N GLU A 100 -12.66 -2.10 5.59
CA GLU A 100 -13.74 -2.17 4.61
C GLU A 100 -13.38 -3.10 3.43
N LEU A 101 -12.14 -3.04 2.93
CA LEU A 101 -11.65 -3.96 1.91
C LEU A 101 -11.70 -5.42 2.38
N ASN A 102 -11.23 -5.71 3.59
CA ASN A 102 -11.32 -7.07 4.13
C ASN A 102 -12.77 -7.53 4.30
N ARG A 103 -13.68 -6.63 4.72
CA ARG A 103 -15.10 -6.94 4.90
C ARG A 103 -15.77 -7.32 3.58
N ILE A 104 -15.61 -6.51 2.53
CA ILE A 104 -16.22 -6.78 1.22
C ILE A 104 -15.63 -8.05 0.58
N VAL A 105 -14.33 -8.27 0.76
CA VAL A 105 -13.60 -9.48 0.33
C VAL A 105 -14.19 -10.73 0.98
N SER A 106 -14.39 -10.72 2.30
CA SER A 106 -15.00 -11.84 3.02
C SER A 106 -16.43 -12.10 2.56
N MET A 107 -17.25 -11.05 2.43
CA MET A 107 -18.63 -11.18 1.95
C MET A 107 -18.72 -11.75 0.53
N TYR A 108 -17.80 -11.34 -0.35
CA TYR A 108 -17.76 -11.86 -1.72
C TYR A 108 -17.35 -13.32 -1.76
N LEU A 109 -16.38 -13.75 -0.92
CA LEU A 109 -16.02 -15.16 -0.81
C LEU A 109 -17.21 -16.02 -0.34
N ASP A 110 -17.92 -15.59 0.71
CA ASP A 110 -19.09 -16.32 1.20
C ASP A 110 -20.17 -16.43 0.12
N TYR A 111 -20.40 -15.36 -0.64
CA TYR A 111 -21.31 -15.34 -1.78
C TYR A 111 -20.86 -16.31 -2.89
N ALA A 112 -19.60 -16.25 -3.30
CA ALA A 112 -19.06 -17.08 -4.36
C ALA A 112 -19.06 -18.56 -3.97
N GLU A 113 -18.74 -18.88 -2.72
CA GLU A 113 -18.82 -20.25 -2.17
C GLU A 113 -20.26 -20.77 -2.17
N ASP A 114 -21.26 -19.96 -1.80
CA ASP A 114 -22.67 -20.33 -1.87
C ASP A 114 -23.13 -20.60 -3.33
N GLN A 115 -22.73 -19.74 -4.28
CA GLN A 115 -23.04 -19.97 -5.70
C GLN A 115 -22.46 -21.31 -6.19
N ALA A 116 -21.19 -21.58 -5.87
CA ALA A 116 -20.53 -22.84 -6.22
C ALA A 116 -21.22 -24.06 -5.55
N ARG A 117 -21.58 -23.95 -4.26
CA ARG A 117 -22.25 -25.03 -3.50
C ARG A 117 -23.63 -25.39 -4.04
N ARG A 118 -24.36 -24.42 -4.59
CA ARG A 118 -25.67 -24.64 -5.21
C ARG A 118 -25.60 -25.43 -6.51
N LYS A 119 -24.40 -25.84 -6.95
CA LYS A 119 -24.14 -26.64 -8.16
C LYS A 119 -24.83 -26.08 -9.40
N LYS A 120 -24.99 -24.75 -9.46
CA LYS A 120 -25.42 -24.10 -10.69
C LYS A 120 -24.18 -24.02 -11.58
N PRO A 121 -24.15 -24.76 -12.70
CA PRO A 121 -23.06 -24.63 -13.64
C PRO A 121 -23.00 -23.16 -14.08
N MET A 122 -21.82 -22.55 -13.97
CA MET A 122 -21.60 -21.17 -14.40
C MET A 122 -20.50 -21.13 -15.44
N HIS A 123 -20.63 -20.22 -16.39
CA HIS A 123 -19.61 -19.84 -17.34
C HIS A 123 -18.68 -18.77 -16.76
N MET A 124 -17.47 -18.66 -17.33
CA MET A 124 -16.49 -17.64 -16.95
C MET A 124 -17.05 -16.20 -17.01
N THR A 125 -17.89 -15.89 -18.02
CA THR A 125 -18.53 -14.58 -18.16
C THR A 125 -19.53 -14.29 -17.06
N GLU A 126 -20.30 -15.30 -16.65
CA GLU A 126 -21.30 -15.15 -15.58
C GLU A 126 -20.64 -14.80 -14.25
N TRP A 127 -19.42 -15.31 -13.97
CA TRP A 127 -18.67 -14.90 -12.78
C TRP A 127 -18.32 -13.42 -12.76
N ALA A 128 -17.97 -12.85 -13.91
CA ALA A 128 -17.69 -11.42 -14.02
C ALA A 128 -18.96 -10.59 -13.74
N ASP A 129 -20.09 -10.98 -14.32
CA ASP A 129 -21.39 -10.32 -14.11
C ASP A 129 -21.88 -10.45 -12.66
N ARG A 130 -21.62 -11.59 -12.02
CA ARG A 130 -21.96 -11.87 -10.63
C ARG A 130 -21.17 -11.00 -9.67
N MET A 131 -19.90 -10.71 -9.97
CA MET A 131 -19.11 -9.77 -9.18
C MET A 131 -19.72 -8.37 -9.21
N ASP A 132 -20.10 -7.90 -10.39
CA ASP A 132 -20.71 -6.56 -10.54
C ASP A 132 -22.06 -6.49 -9.84
N SER A 133 -22.88 -7.52 -10.01
CA SER A 133 -24.16 -7.66 -9.31
C SER A 133 -23.98 -7.68 -7.79
N PHE A 134 -22.96 -8.37 -7.29
CA PHE A 134 -22.65 -8.42 -5.87
C PHE A 134 -22.28 -7.03 -5.32
N LEU A 135 -21.43 -6.29 -6.04
CA LEU A 135 -21.03 -4.94 -5.61
C LEU A 135 -22.23 -3.99 -5.63
N GLN A 136 -23.04 -3.99 -6.70
CA GLN A 136 -24.25 -3.17 -6.81
C GLN A 136 -25.27 -3.50 -5.71
N PHE A 137 -25.51 -4.78 -5.43
CA PHE A 137 -26.42 -5.21 -4.36
C PHE A 137 -25.97 -4.74 -2.98
N ASN A 138 -24.67 -4.60 -2.77
CA ASN A 138 -24.10 -4.07 -1.53
C ASN A 138 -23.93 -2.54 -1.55
N GLU A 139 -24.64 -1.84 -2.44
CA GLU A 139 -24.63 -0.38 -2.59
C GLU A 139 -23.21 0.18 -2.80
N ARG A 140 -22.37 -0.56 -3.53
CA ARG A 140 -21.03 -0.13 -3.91
C ARG A 140 -20.97 0.29 -5.37
N ASP A 141 -20.20 1.34 -5.63
CA ASP A 141 -19.89 1.75 -6.99
C ASP A 141 -19.07 0.68 -7.71
N VAL A 142 -19.46 0.39 -8.94
CA VAL A 142 -18.75 -0.56 -9.81
C VAL A 142 -17.92 0.20 -10.81
N LEU A 143 -16.65 -0.19 -10.92
CA LEU A 143 -15.74 0.35 -11.91
C LEU A 143 -16.23 0.00 -13.33
N ALA A 144 -16.77 0.99 -14.04
CA ALA A 144 -17.29 0.85 -15.40
C ALA A 144 -16.27 1.20 -16.52
N HIS A 145 -15.05 1.60 -16.14
CA HIS A 145 -13.96 1.95 -17.06
C HIS A 145 -12.63 1.33 -16.61
N VAL A 146 -11.57 1.43 -17.41
CA VAL A 146 -10.27 0.78 -17.11
C VAL A 146 -9.39 1.54 -16.10
N GLY A 147 -9.93 2.56 -15.42
CA GLY A 147 -9.16 3.58 -14.70
C GLY A 147 -8.64 4.69 -15.63
N GLN A 148 -8.03 5.72 -15.04
CA GLN A 148 -7.40 6.85 -15.75
C GLN A 148 -5.87 6.75 -15.79
N ILE A 149 -5.29 5.99 -14.85
CA ILE A 149 -3.84 5.84 -14.69
C ILE A 149 -3.44 4.39 -14.97
N SER A 150 -2.44 4.21 -15.83
CA SER A 150 -1.87 2.88 -16.09
C SER A 150 -0.98 2.41 -14.95
N HIS A 151 -0.80 1.08 -14.86
CA HIS A 151 0.05 0.48 -13.84
C HIS A 151 1.51 0.94 -13.98
N GLU A 152 2.03 0.97 -15.20
CA GLU A 152 3.41 1.35 -15.52
C GLU A 152 3.67 2.80 -15.13
N PHE A 153 2.72 3.70 -15.42
CA PHE A 153 2.84 5.11 -15.08
C PHE A 153 2.81 5.34 -13.56
N ALA A 154 1.92 4.65 -12.85
CA ALA A 154 1.88 4.70 -11.39
C ALA A 154 3.16 4.15 -10.75
N GLU A 155 3.71 3.05 -11.29
CA GLU A 155 4.97 2.49 -10.83
C GLU A 155 6.14 3.45 -11.07
N GLU A 156 6.26 4.03 -12.27
CA GLU A 156 7.32 4.99 -12.59
C GLU A 156 7.28 6.21 -11.66
N HIS A 157 6.08 6.75 -11.41
CA HIS A 157 5.87 7.84 -10.46
C HIS A 157 6.35 7.47 -9.05
N ALA A 158 5.86 6.35 -8.51
CA ALA A 158 6.23 5.91 -7.16
C ALA A 158 7.73 5.63 -7.02
N LEU A 159 8.37 5.08 -8.05
CA LEU A 159 9.80 4.84 -8.08
C LEU A 159 10.60 6.15 -8.15
N THR A 160 10.10 7.15 -8.86
CA THR A 160 10.72 8.48 -8.93
C THR A 160 10.64 9.19 -7.58
N GLU A 161 9.48 9.17 -6.94
CA GLU A 161 9.31 9.69 -5.58
C GLU A 161 10.20 8.92 -4.58
N PHE A 162 10.36 7.61 -4.76
CA PHE A 162 11.23 6.82 -3.89
C PHE A 162 12.69 7.24 -3.98
N ARG A 163 13.20 7.54 -5.18
CA ARG A 163 14.58 8.04 -5.33
C ARG A 163 14.78 9.36 -4.58
N LYS A 164 13.81 10.29 -4.67
CA LYS A 164 13.87 11.58 -3.94
C LYS A 164 13.87 11.36 -2.43
N TYR A 165 12.96 10.52 -1.94
CA TYR A 165 12.84 10.18 -0.53
C TYR A 165 14.10 9.47 0.01
N ASP A 166 14.62 8.49 -0.74
CA ASP A 166 15.79 7.71 -0.33
C ASP A 166 17.05 8.57 -0.28
N ALA A 167 17.22 9.49 -1.25
CA ALA A 167 18.31 10.46 -1.24
C ALA A 167 18.25 11.41 -0.03
N ASP A 168 17.07 11.96 0.28
CA ASP A 168 16.88 12.81 1.47
C ASP A 168 17.12 12.03 2.77
N ARG A 169 16.66 10.78 2.85
CA ARG A 169 16.91 9.88 3.99
C ARG A 169 18.40 9.61 4.17
N ILE A 170 19.13 9.31 3.10
CA ILE A 170 20.58 9.06 3.15
C ILE A 170 21.32 10.32 3.59
N ARG A 171 20.95 11.49 3.06
CA ARG A 171 21.55 12.77 3.47
C ARG A 171 21.38 13.00 4.98
N LYS A 172 20.15 12.87 5.49
CA LYS A 172 19.86 13.00 6.93
C LYS A 172 20.60 11.98 7.79
N LEU A 173 20.78 10.76 7.29
CA LEU A 173 21.54 9.73 8.01
C LEU A 173 23.04 10.04 8.06
N ALA A 174 23.59 10.64 7.00
CA ALA A 174 24.99 11.08 6.95
C ALA A 174 25.26 12.32 7.82
N GLU A 175 24.23 13.11 8.13
CA GLU A 175 24.29 14.24 9.07
C GLU A 175 24.23 13.80 10.54
N LEU A 176 23.87 12.54 10.83
CA LEU A 176 23.82 12.03 12.20
C LEU A 176 25.23 11.56 12.65
N PRO A 177 25.62 11.81 13.90
CA PRO A 177 26.85 11.28 14.48
C PRO A 177 26.91 9.77 14.31
N THR A 178 27.94 9.28 13.62
CA THR A 178 28.07 7.87 13.23
C THR A 178 28.79 7.02 14.28
N SER A 179 29.36 7.65 15.31
CA SER A 179 30.15 7.01 16.36
C SER A 179 29.92 7.66 17.72
N ASP A 180 30.10 6.88 18.79
CA ASP A 180 30.21 7.40 20.16
C ASP A 180 31.30 8.49 20.27
N PHE A 181 32.32 8.44 19.41
CA PHE A 181 33.33 9.49 19.28
C PHE A 181 32.75 10.80 18.73
N ASP A 182 31.91 10.74 17.68
CA ASP A 182 31.29 11.92 17.09
C ASP A 182 30.34 12.59 18.09
N LEU A 183 29.60 11.78 18.87
CA LEU A 183 28.74 12.25 19.96
C LEU A 183 29.55 12.95 21.06
N MET A 184 30.69 12.37 21.46
CA MET A 184 31.57 12.94 22.47
C MET A 184 32.23 14.25 22.01
N VAL A 185 32.62 14.33 20.73
CA VAL A 185 33.19 15.55 20.12
C VAL A 185 32.17 16.68 20.08
N ASP A 186 30.91 16.39 19.74
CA ASP A 186 29.85 17.40 19.75
C ASP A 186 29.49 17.86 21.17
N GLU A 187 29.53 16.96 22.15
CA GLU A 187 29.33 17.29 23.57
C GLU A 187 30.45 18.22 24.09
N VAL A 188 31.71 17.91 23.78
CA VAL A 188 32.88 18.75 24.14
C VAL A 188 32.82 20.12 23.46
N ARG A 189 32.47 20.19 22.16
CA ARG A 189 32.27 21.47 21.45
C ARG A 189 31.12 22.30 22.01
N GLY A 190 30.08 21.66 22.54
CA GLY A 190 28.98 22.32 23.23
C GLY A 190 29.43 22.99 24.53
N ILE A 191 30.34 22.32 25.27
CA ILE A 191 30.92 22.83 26.51
C ILE A 191 31.84 24.02 26.24
N GLU A 192 32.74 23.94 25.26
CA GLU A 192 33.66 25.05 24.92
C GLU A 192 32.91 26.34 24.53
N LYS A 193 31.82 26.23 23.76
CA LYS A 193 30.97 27.39 23.41
C LYS A 193 30.22 27.98 24.61
N SER A 194 29.92 27.17 25.63
CA SER A 194 29.28 27.65 26.86
C SER A 194 30.28 28.36 27.79
N GLU A 195 31.56 28.01 27.72
CA GLU A 195 32.65 28.68 28.45
C GLU A 195 33.09 29.99 27.79
N GLU A 196 33.10 30.08 26.46
CA GLU A 196 33.41 31.31 25.72
C GLU A 196 32.30 32.39 25.82
N GLY A 197 31.07 31.99 26.16
CA GLY A 197 29.91 32.88 26.29
C GLY A 197 29.76 33.57 27.65
N ASN A 198 30.68 33.35 28.61
CA ASN A 198 30.60 33.95 29.94
C ASN A 198 31.66 35.07 30.07
N PRO A 199 31.35 36.34 29.70
CA PRO A 199 32.25 37.44 30.00
C PRO A 199 32.33 37.55 31.52
N LYS A 200 33.53 37.40 32.07
CA LYS A 200 33.80 37.63 33.49
C LYS A 200 33.31 39.03 33.86
N GLU A 201 32.17 39.11 34.54
CA GLU A 201 31.83 40.27 35.36
C GLU A 201 32.95 40.40 36.38
N GLY A 202 33.75 41.45 36.17
CA GLY A 202 34.74 41.88 37.14
C GLY A 202 34.05 42.65 38.25
N ASP A 203 34.48 42.38 39.48
CA ASP A 203 34.41 43.25 40.66
C ASP A 203 35.63 42.81 41.49
N ASN A 204 36.75 43.53 41.52
CA ASN A 204 37.04 44.86 42.05
C ASN A 204 36.66 45.04 43.53
N GLU A 205 37.64 45.61 44.26
CA GLU A 205 37.66 45.99 45.69
C GLU A 205 38.02 44.85 46.68
N ALA A 206 39.03 44.96 47.54
CA ALA A 206 39.75 46.12 48.07
C ALA A 206 41.22 45.79 48.42
#